data_AF-A0A842W5F6-F1
#
_entry.id   AF-A0A842W5F6-F1
#
_cell.length_a   1.000
_cell.length_b   1.000
_cell.length_c   1.000
_cell.angle_alpha   90.00
_cell.angle_beta   90.00
_cell.angle_gamma   90.00
#
_symmetry.space_group_name_H-M   'P 1'
#
loop_
_entity.id
_entity.type
_entity.pdbx_description
1 polymer ?
#
loop_
_entity_poly.entity_id
_entity_poly.type
_entity_poly.pdbx_seq_one_letter_code
_entity_poly.pdbx_strand_id
1 'polypeptide(L)'
;MIEKLDKLDRDILYELGYNCRQPNSIIAKKLRRSKQVIRYRIKKLEEKGIISAYNSLIDFRVLGFNSLRIYFKLRNISPEKEKEMYEYMRKNDLFLWTVNLEGDVDIAFYVWVKDVERFYEKWEKFFELYRQYILKQEFYLSINMIHYPIKILKKPEVIKEWNIGKNKNRIKIDETDLAILKILSRHANKPIVDIGSEVGISAKLAAYRIKQLEKKKIILAHNAIIDETKIGYKMYKVDFYLFNHSKLKEMYQFAKQHPNIKNLMKTIGGPDFEIEVMVKDVIELRSIIDEIRTQFSEVIDYWRYNRFVETIKQVYLPIEIEL
;
A
#
# COMPACT_ATOMS: atom_id res chain seq x y z
N MET A 1 -4.22 -2.63 -21.76
CA MET A 1 -5.49 -3.20 -22.25
C MET A 1 -6.19 -3.85 -21.06
N ILE A 2 -7.51 -3.65 -20.90
CA ILE A 2 -8.26 -4.29 -19.81
C ILE A 2 -8.40 -5.78 -20.13
N GLU A 3 -7.97 -6.62 -19.21
CA GLU A 3 -8.01 -8.07 -19.33
C GLU A 3 -9.30 -8.63 -18.71
N LYS A 4 -10.04 -9.42 -19.48
CA LYS A 4 -11.25 -10.09 -18.99
C LYS A 4 -10.86 -11.28 -18.12
N LEU A 5 -10.94 -11.10 -16.81
CA LEU A 5 -10.75 -12.18 -15.85
C LEU A 5 -11.96 -13.11 -15.77
N ASP A 6 -11.73 -14.41 -15.83
CA ASP A 6 -12.76 -15.38 -15.45
C ASP A 6 -12.84 -15.53 -13.91
N LYS A 7 -13.81 -16.31 -13.43
CA LYS A 7 -14.00 -16.53 -11.99
C LYS A 7 -12.77 -17.15 -11.32
N LEU A 8 -12.11 -18.10 -11.99
CA LEU A 8 -10.95 -18.78 -11.44
C LEU A 8 -9.78 -17.81 -11.30
N ASP A 9 -9.56 -16.94 -12.28
CA ASP A 9 -8.52 -15.92 -12.21
C ASP A 9 -8.75 -14.97 -11.02
N ARG A 10 -9.99 -14.50 -10.83
CA ARG A 10 -10.37 -13.66 -9.67
C ARG A 10 -10.14 -14.37 -8.34
N ASP A 11 -10.53 -15.63 -8.24
CA ASP A 11 -10.33 -16.45 -7.05
C ASP A 11 -8.84 -16.67 -6.76
N ILE A 12 -8.01 -16.91 -7.78
CA ILE A 12 -6.55 -17.05 -7.64
C ILE A 12 -5.94 -15.73 -7.13
N LEU A 13 -6.28 -14.61 -7.74
CA LEU A 13 -5.81 -13.29 -7.33
C LEU A 13 -6.20 -12.98 -5.89
N TYR A 14 -7.43 -13.32 -5.48
CA TYR A 14 -7.87 -13.18 -4.10
C TYR A 14 -7.02 -14.02 -3.13
N GLU A 15 -6.77 -15.29 -3.44
CA GLU A 15 -5.95 -16.16 -2.58
C GLU A 15 -4.50 -15.66 -2.48
N LEU A 16 -3.91 -15.26 -3.59
CA LEU A 16 -2.54 -14.73 -3.62
C LEU A 16 -2.41 -13.34 -2.96
N GLY A 17 -3.45 -12.52 -3.03
CA GLY A 17 -3.54 -11.26 -2.29
C GLY A 17 -3.62 -11.44 -0.78
N TYR A 18 -3.96 -12.64 -0.30
CA TYR A 18 -3.98 -12.99 1.12
C TYR A 18 -2.68 -13.63 1.62
N ASN A 19 -2.14 -14.54 0.79
CA ASN A 19 -0.85 -15.18 1.03
C ASN A 19 -0.25 -15.67 -0.28
N CYS A 20 0.68 -14.92 -0.88
CA CYS A 20 1.35 -15.33 -2.12
C CYS A 20 2.39 -16.44 -1.93
N ARG A 21 2.80 -16.74 -0.68
CA ARG A 21 3.75 -17.81 -0.36
C ARG A 21 3.09 -19.18 -0.21
N GLN A 22 1.76 -19.25 -0.23
CA GLN A 22 1.06 -20.53 -0.10
C GLN A 22 1.37 -21.43 -1.31
N PRO A 23 1.61 -22.74 -1.13
CA PRO A 23 1.86 -23.64 -2.25
C PRO A 23 0.67 -23.71 -3.22
N ASN A 24 0.95 -23.84 -4.53
CA ASN A 24 -0.09 -24.00 -5.54
C ASN A 24 -1.02 -25.19 -5.27
N SER A 25 -0.57 -26.23 -4.56
CA SER A 25 -1.40 -27.35 -4.11
C SER A 25 -2.47 -26.95 -3.09
N ILE A 26 -2.17 -25.97 -2.22
CA ILE A 26 -3.13 -25.44 -1.25
C ILE A 26 -4.21 -24.61 -1.96
N ILE A 27 -3.82 -23.74 -2.89
CA ILE A 27 -4.76 -22.99 -3.73
C ILE A 27 -5.63 -23.94 -4.56
N ALA A 28 -5.01 -24.94 -5.18
CA ALA A 28 -5.69 -25.98 -5.96
C ALA A 28 -6.77 -26.71 -5.15
N LYS A 29 -6.46 -27.10 -3.91
CA LYS A 29 -7.43 -27.72 -2.99
C LYS A 29 -8.59 -26.77 -2.66
N LYS A 30 -8.31 -25.51 -2.31
CA LYS A 30 -9.33 -24.50 -1.99
C LYS A 30 -10.27 -24.23 -3.16
N LEU A 31 -9.72 -24.14 -4.37
CA LEU A 31 -10.47 -23.78 -5.58
C LEU A 31 -11.00 -25.00 -6.36
N ARG A 32 -10.80 -26.22 -5.83
CA ARG A 32 -11.20 -27.48 -6.46
C ARG A 32 -10.70 -27.58 -7.91
N ARG A 33 -9.40 -27.35 -8.10
CA ARG A 33 -8.69 -27.44 -9.39
C ARG A 33 -7.39 -28.22 -9.23
N SER A 34 -6.76 -28.59 -10.35
CA SER A 34 -5.45 -29.25 -10.30
C SER A 34 -4.33 -28.24 -10.04
N LYS A 35 -3.23 -28.69 -9.41
CA LYS A 35 -2.03 -27.88 -9.19
C LYS A 35 -1.46 -27.32 -10.50
N GLN A 36 -1.53 -28.10 -11.58
CA GLN A 36 -1.06 -27.70 -12.91
C GLN A 36 -1.89 -26.54 -13.47
N VAL A 37 -3.22 -26.60 -13.36
CA VAL A 37 -4.11 -25.52 -13.80
C VAL A 37 -3.84 -24.23 -13.02
N ILE A 38 -3.72 -24.30 -11.68
CA ILE A 38 -3.39 -23.12 -10.87
C ILE A 38 -2.04 -22.52 -11.28
N ARG A 39 -1.00 -23.35 -11.41
CA ARG A 39 0.33 -22.90 -11.84
C ARG A 39 0.29 -22.20 -13.19
N TYR A 40 -0.42 -22.79 -14.16
CA TYR A 40 -0.58 -22.21 -15.50
C TYR A 40 -1.27 -20.84 -15.44
N ARG A 41 -2.37 -20.73 -14.67
CA ARG A 41 -3.11 -19.47 -14.53
C ARG A 41 -2.31 -18.38 -13.85
N ILE A 42 -1.59 -18.68 -12.76
CA ILE A 42 -0.70 -17.72 -12.09
C ILE A 42 0.34 -17.19 -13.08
N LYS A 43 1.00 -18.09 -13.82
CA LYS A 43 1.99 -17.70 -14.83
C LYS A 43 1.37 -16.78 -15.90
N LYS A 44 0.15 -17.07 -16.36
CA LYS A 44 -0.55 -16.21 -17.33
C LYS A 44 -0.90 -14.84 -16.75
N LEU A 45 -1.27 -14.76 -15.48
CA LEU A 45 -1.54 -13.49 -14.79
C LEU A 45 -0.25 -12.65 -14.63
N GLU A 46 0.88 -13.31 -14.38
CA GLU A 46 2.22 -12.68 -14.36
C GLU A 46 2.66 -12.23 -15.76
N GLU A 47 2.53 -13.07 -16.79
CA GLU A 47 2.87 -12.76 -18.19
C GLU A 47 2.06 -11.56 -18.72
N LYS A 48 0.79 -11.44 -18.32
CA LYS A 48 -0.06 -10.28 -18.62
C LYS A 48 0.28 -9.06 -17.76
N GLY A 49 1.11 -9.23 -16.73
CA GLY A 49 1.46 -8.25 -15.72
C GLY A 49 0.27 -7.78 -14.89
N ILE A 50 -0.78 -8.61 -14.76
CA ILE A 50 -1.88 -8.39 -13.81
C ILE A 50 -1.36 -8.59 -12.40
N ILE A 51 -0.53 -9.60 -12.19
CA ILE A 51 0.34 -9.70 -11.02
C ILE A 51 1.66 -9.01 -11.39
N SER A 52 1.93 -7.86 -10.78
CA SER A 52 3.12 -7.06 -11.10
C SER A 52 4.30 -7.34 -10.17
N ALA A 53 4.04 -7.77 -8.95
CA ALA A 53 5.06 -8.08 -7.95
C ALA A 53 4.50 -8.97 -6.83
N TYR A 54 5.39 -9.39 -5.93
CA TYR A 54 5.04 -10.08 -4.68
C TYR A 54 5.79 -9.43 -3.53
N ASN A 55 5.09 -8.91 -2.53
CA ASN A 55 5.73 -8.24 -1.39
C ASN A 55 5.19 -8.70 -0.04
N SER A 56 6.00 -8.53 1.00
CA SER A 56 5.55 -8.68 2.37
C SER A 56 5.07 -7.34 2.89
N LEU A 57 3.87 -7.33 3.47
CA LEU A 57 3.38 -6.18 4.22
C LEU A 57 4.09 -6.17 5.58
N ILE A 58 5.00 -5.21 5.76
CA ILE A 58 5.83 -5.11 6.96
C ILE A 58 5.30 -3.98 7.85
N ASP A 59 5.15 -4.27 9.14
CA ASP A 59 4.88 -3.25 10.14
C ASP A 59 6.18 -2.49 10.45
N PHE A 60 6.44 -1.44 9.67
CA PHE A 60 7.63 -0.61 9.88
C PHE A 60 7.57 0.21 11.18
N ARG A 61 6.38 0.38 11.79
CA ARG A 61 6.21 1.14 13.04
C ARG A 61 6.88 0.41 14.21
N VAL A 62 6.77 -0.91 14.26
CA VAL A 62 7.46 -1.71 15.30
C VAL A 62 8.98 -1.71 15.12
N LEU A 63 9.48 -1.39 13.93
CA LEU A 63 10.91 -1.20 13.66
C LEU A 63 11.39 0.21 14.01
N GLY A 64 10.50 1.09 14.50
CA GLY A 64 10.84 2.43 14.94
C GLY A 64 10.70 3.53 13.88
N PHE A 65 10.21 3.21 12.68
CA PHE A 65 10.02 4.20 11.62
C PHE A 65 8.68 4.93 11.77
N ASN A 66 8.71 6.26 11.75
CA ASN A 66 7.52 7.10 11.63
C ASN A 66 7.36 7.53 10.16
N SER A 67 6.16 7.37 9.62
CA SER A 67 5.81 7.76 8.26
C SER A 67 5.11 9.11 8.24
N LEU A 68 5.79 10.11 7.67
CA LEU A 68 5.21 11.38 7.30
C LEU A 68 4.78 11.28 5.83
N ARG A 69 3.56 11.70 5.54
CA ARG A 69 3.04 11.75 4.18
C ARG A 69 2.82 13.19 3.79
N ILE A 70 3.29 13.51 2.61
CA ILE A 70 3.36 14.88 2.10
C ILE A 70 2.58 14.94 0.80
N TYR A 71 1.80 15.99 0.65
CA TYR A 71 1.04 16.28 -0.56
C TYR A 71 1.45 17.61 -1.13
N PHE A 72 1.54 17.68 -2.45
CA PHE A 72 1.73 18.94 -3.17
C PHE A 72 0.59 19.19 -4.14
N LYS A 73 0.11 20.43 -4.15
CA LYS A 73 -0.55 21.05 -5.30
C LYS A 73 0.50 21.85 -6.06
N LEU A 74 0.64 21.62 -7.35
CA LEU A 74 1.58 22.30 -8.21
C LEU A 74 0.95 23.55 -8.83
N ARG A 75 1.81 24.49 -9.24
CA ARG A 75 1.46 25.69 -10.01
C ARG A 75 2.52 25.95 -11.06
N ASN A 76 2.10 26.52 -12.19
CA ASN A 76 2.98 27.10 -13.21
C ASN A 76 4.16 26.20 -13.62
N ILE A 77 3.98 24.88 -13.56
CA ILE A 77 4.99 23.90 -13.94
C ILE A 77 4.67 23.39 -15.34
N SER A 78 5.66 23.34 -16.23
CA SER A 78 5.49 22.75 -17.56
C SER A 78 5.59 21.21 -17.47
N PRO A 79 5.02 20.46 -18.42
CA PRO A 79 5.16 19.00 -18.46
C PRO A 79 6.62 18.51 -18.44
N GLU A 80 7.53 19.24 -19.08
CA GLU A 80 8.96 18.91 -19.11
C GLU A 80 9.59 19.10 -17.72
N LYS A 81 9.26 20.20 -17.04
CA LYS A 81 9.78 20.49 -15.70
C LYS A 81 9.20 19.57 -14.64
N GLU A 82 7.94 19.20 -14.80
CA GLU A 82 7.26 18.20 -13.98
C GLU A 82 7.95 16.83 -14.12
N LYS A 83 8.26 16.41 -15.35
CA LYS A 83 9.04 15.19 -15.59
C LYS A 83 10.43 15.25 -14.98
N GLU A 84 11.13 16.39 -15.06
CA GLU A 84 12.42 16.60 -14.39
C GLU A 84 12.31 16.42 -12.87
N MET A 85 11.28 17.01 -12.25
CA MET A 85 10.98 16.83 -10.82
C MET A 85 10.77 15.35 -10.49
N TYR A 86 10.01 14.61 -11.29
CA TYR A 86 9.78 13.18 -11.09
C TYR A 86 11.07 12.34 -11.18
N GLU A 87 11.95 12.65 -12.13
CA GLU A 87 13.26 12.00 -12.21
C GLU A 87 14.13 12.30 -10.98
N TYR A 88 14.11 13.54 -10.48
CA TYR A 88 14.79 13.90 -9.23
C TYR A 88 14.25 13.09 -8.05
N MET A 89 12.93 13.04 -7.88
CA MET A 89 12.28 12.30 -6.80
C MET A 89 12.57 10.79 -6.88
N ARG A 90 12.62 10.22 -8.10
CA ARG A 90 12.93 8.80 -8.31
C ARG A 90 14.34 8.43 -7.83
N LYS A 91 15.32 9.28 -8.11
CA LYS A 91 16.73 9.05 -7.77
C LYS A 91 17.08 9.37 -6.31
N ASN A 92 16.33 10.28 -5.68
CA ASN A 92 16.62 10.74 -4.34
C ASN A 92 15.98 9.82 -3.28
N ASP A 93 16.74 9.43 -2.25
CA ASP A 93 16.35 8.49 -1.20
C ASP A 93 15.39 9.08 -0.14
N LEU A 94 15.17 10.40 -0.15
CA LEU A 94 14.16 11.07 0.67
C LEU A 94 12.74 10.57 0.33
N PHE A 95 12.47 10.39 -0.97
CA PHE A 95 11.15 10.02 -1.47
C PHE A 95 11.01 8.50 -1.45
N LEU A 96 9.93 8.00 -0.86
CA LEU A 96 9.68 6.57 -0.72
C LEU A 96 8.63 6.12 -1.74
N TRP A 97 7.41 5.88 -1.28
CA TRP A 97 6.26 5.73 -2.16
C TRP A 97 5.83 7.12 -2.62
N THR A 98 5.96 7.37 -3.93
CA THR A 98 5.65 8.64 -4.60
C THR A 98 4.70 8.37 -5.74
N VAL A 99 3.57 9.08 -5.77
CA VAL A 99 2.51 8.89 -6.74
C VAL A 99 2.03 10.22 -7.30
N ASN A 100 1.63 10.18 -8.57
CA ASN A 100 0.86 11.22 -9.21
C ASN A 100 -0.62 11.01 -8.94
N LEU A 101 -1.27 12.11 -8.63
CA LEU A 101 -2.67 12.17 -8.30
C LEU A 101 -3.38 13.14 -9.25
N GLU A 102 -4.66 12.89 -9.50
CA GLU A 102 -5.53 13.81 -10.20
C GLU A 102 -6.67 14.23 -9.26
N GLY A 103 -6.74 15.52 -8.94
CA GLY A 103 -7.74 16.08 -8.02
C GLY A 103 -7.24 17.35 -7.31
N ASP A 104 -7.52 17.42 -6.01
CA ASP A 104 -7.14 18.53 -5.14
C ASP A 104 -5.62 18.60 -4.87
N VAL A 105 -4.91 17.49 -5.08
CA VAL A 105 -3.45 17.39 -4.97
C VAL A 105 -2.90 16.66 -6.19
N ASP A 106 -1.69 17.02 -6.62
CA ASP A 106 -1.09 16.51 -7.86
C ASP A 106 -0.02 15.46 -7.56
N ILE A 107 0.67 15.57 -6.42
CA ILE A 107 1.68 14.60 -5.99
C ILE A 107 1.43 14.23 -4.52
N ALA A 108 1.58 12.95 -4.20
CA ALA A 108 1.71 12.49 -2.82
C ALA A 108 2.95 11.62 -2.65
N PHE A 109 3.64 11.77 -1.52
CA PHE A 109 4.73 10.87 -1.20
C PHE A 109 4.90 10.64 0.29
N TYR A 110 5.51 9.51 0.61
CA TYR A 110 5.94 9.18 1.96
C TYR A 110 7.41 9.54 2.15
N VAL A 111 7.72 10.05 3.33
CA VAL A 111 9.08 10.21 3.85
C VAL A 111 9.15 9.52 5.22
N TRP A 112 10.30 8.92 5.51
CA TRP A 112 10.57 8.38 6.84
C TRP A 112 11.51 9.32 7.58
N VAL A 113 11.05 9.77 8.75
CA VAL A 113 11.79 10.71 9.60
C VAL A 113 12.19 9.98 10.86
N LYS A 114 13.49 9.74 11.00
CA LYS A 114 14.11 9.28 12.25
C LYS A 114 14.93 10.39 12.89
N ASP A 115 15.59 11.19 12.05
CA ASP A 115 16.31 12.41 12.39
C ASP A 115 15.70 13.59 11.62
N VAL A 116 15.34 14.66 12.33
CA VAL A 116 14.67 15.83 11.76
C VAL A 116 15.65 16.72 11.00
N GLU A 117 16.88 16.87 11.47
CA GLU A 117 17.90 17.72 10.84
C GLU A 117 18.29 17.14 9.47
N ARG A 118 18.56 15.83 9.43
CA ARG A 118 18.89 15.16 8.16
C ARG A 118 17.72 15.10 7.18
N PHE A 119 16.49 15.06 7.68
CA PHE A 119 15.31 15.25 6.83
C PHE A 119 15.30 16.66 6.23
N TYR A 120 15.52 17.69 7.05
CA TYR A 120 15.51 19.09 6.63
C TYR A 120 16.57 19.40 5.56
N GLU A 121 17.80 18.90 5.70
CA GLU A 121 18.86 19.08 4.69
C GLU A 121 18.47 18.58 3.29
N LYS A 122 17.83 17.40 3.22
CA LYS A 122 17.38 16.83 1.94
C LYS A 122 16.15 17.56 1.41
N TRP A 123 15.28 17.99 2.32
CA TRP A 123 14.08 18.75 2.00
C TRP A 123 14.43 20.13 1.41
N GLU A 124 15.40 20.83 1.99
CA GLU A 124 15.86 22.14 1.54
C GLU A 124 16.38 22.09 0.10
N LYS A 125 17.23 21.12 -0.23
CA LYS A 125 17.75 20.90 -1.61
C LYS A 125 16.64 20.70 -2.64
N PHE A 126 15.57 19.99 -2.29
CA PHE A 126 14.41 19.85 -3.17
C PHE A 126 13.68 21.19 -3.32
N PHE A 127 13.55 21.96 -2.24
CA PHE A 127 12.87 23.26 -2.25
C PHE A 127 13.62 24.31 -3.05
N GLU A 128 14.95 24.36 -3.00
CA GLU A 128 15.77 25.26 -3.82
C GLU A 128 15.44 25.12 -5.32
N LEU A 129 15.22 23.88 -5.78
CA LEU A 129 14.95 23.58 -7.18
C LEU A 129 13.49 23.80 -7.58
N TYR A 130 12.54 23.49 -6.69
CA TYR A 130 11.14 23.31 -7.08
C TYR A 130 10.11 24.12 -6.30
N ARG A 131 10.50 24.89 -5.26
CA ARG A 131 9.55 25.64 -4.41
C ARG A 131 8.64 26.56 -5.21
N GLN A 132 9.16 27.22 -6.24
CA GLN A 132 8.36 28.12 -7.08
C GLN A 132 7.15 27.44 -7.73
N TYR A 133 7.23 26.13 -7.97
CA TYR A 133 6.19 25.32 -8.59
C TYR A 133 5.22 24.68 -7.59
N ILE A 134 5.40 24.89 -6.28
CA ILE A 134 4.53 24.33 -5.24
C ILE A 134 3.56 25.41 -4.78
N LEU A 135 2.27 25.22 -5.05
CA LEU A 135 1.20 26.11 -4.61
C LEU A 135 0.82 25.86 -3.15
N LYS A 136 0.62 24.59 -2.80
CA LYS A 136 0.17 24.15 -1.49
C LYS A 136 0.92 22.89 -1.08
N GLN A 137 1.20 22.76 0.21
CA GLN A 137 1.77 21.56 0.80
C GLN A 137 0.99 21.15 2.05
N GLU A 138 0.82 19.85 2.25
CA GLU A 138 0.14 19.28 3.41
C GLU A 138 0.98 18.15 4.01
N PHE A 139 1.01 18.06 5.34
CA PHE A 139 1.85 17.11 6.08
C PHE A 139 1.01 16.29 7.04
N TYR A 140 0.91 14.99 6.78
CA TYR A 140 0.09 14.06 7.57
C TYR A 140 0.96 13.00 8.21
N LEU A 141 0.90 12.89 9.54
CA LEU A 141 1.53 11.79 10.26
C LEU A 141 0.60 10.59 10.22
N SER A 142 1.01 9.48 9.60
CA SER A 142 0.20 8.25 9.60
C SER A 142 0.38 7.49 10.92
N ILE A 143 -0.74 7.23 11.60
CA ILE A 143 -0.80 6.52 12.89
C ILE A 143 -1.09 5.04 12.67
N ASN A 144 -2.13 4.74 11.88
CA ASN A 144 -2.49 3.39 11.50
C ASN A 144 -2.77 3.33 10.01
N MET A 145 -2.34 2.25 9.37
CA MET A 145 -2.72 1.91 8.01
C MET A 145 -3.32 0.52 8.02
N ILE A 146 -4.62 0.45 7.75
CA ILE A 146 -5.41 -0.77 7.76
C ILE A 146 -5.60 -1.20 6.32
N HIS A 147 -5.06 -2.35 5.98
CA HIS A 147 -5.22 -2.99 4.69
C HIS A 147 -6.26 -4.10 4.80
N TYR A 148 -7.20 -4.11 3.87
CA TYR A 148 -8.19 -5.17 3.70
C TYR A 148 -7.80 -6.05 2.51
N PRO A 149 -8.25 -7.33 2.47
CA PRO A 149 -8.19 -8.11 1.25
C PRO A 149 -8.98 -7.40 0.14
N ILE A 150 -8.69 -7.73 -1.13
CA ILE A 150 -9.39 -7.16 -2.29
C ILE A 150 -10.78 -7.81 -2.40
N LYS A 151 -11.69 -7.36 -1.52
CA LYS A 151 -13.03 -7.91 -1.28
C LYS A 151 -13.90 -7.93 -2.55
N ILE A 152 -13.67 -7.02 -3.49
CA ILE A 152 -14.38 -6.97 -4.77
C ILE A 152 -14.09 -8.17 -5.69
N LEU A 153 -12.96 -8.87 -5.51
CA LEU A 153 -12.67 -10.10 -6.27
C LEU A 153 -13.48 -11.28 -5.74
N LYS A 154 -13.66 -11.35 -4.43
CA LYS A 154 -14.38 -12.42 -3.74
C LYS A 154 -14.83 -11.94 -2.36
N LYS A 155 -16.12 -12.12 -2.06
CA LYS A 155 -16.69 -11.79 -0.73
C LYS A 155 -16.11 -12.74 0.33
N PRO A 156 -15.37 -12.25 1.33
CA PRO A 156 -14.88 -13.07 2.43
C PRO A 156 -15.99 -13.41 3.43
N GLU A 157 -15.92 -14.59 4.06
CA GLU A 157 -16.72 -14.91 5.26
C GLU A 157 -16.24 -14.12 6.48
N VAL A 158 -14.91 -14.03 6.64
CA VAL A 158 -14.25 -13.25 7.70
C VAL A 158 -13.28 -12.27 7.08
N ILE A 159 -13.52 -10.98 7.30
CA ILE A 159 -12.67 -9.91 6.80
C ILE A 159 -11.45 -9.78 7.72
N LYS A 160 -10.32 -10.30 7.24
CA LYS A 160 -9.02 -10.06 7.87
C LYS A 160 -8.60 -8.61 7.66
N GLU A 161 -7.87 -8.09 8.64
CA GLU A 161 -7.25 -6.78 8.60
C GLU A 161 -5.76 -6.94 8.87
N TRP A 162 -4.97 -6.21 8.10
CA TRP A 162 -3.55 -6.00 8.41
C TRP A 162 -3.36 -4.55 8.79
N ASN A 163 -2.99 -4.31 10.05
CA ASN A 163 -2.94 -2.97 10.61
C ASN A 163 -1.50 -2.63 11.01
N ILE A 164 -0.85 -1.82 10.17
CA ILE A 164 0.46 -1.24 10.46
C ILE A 164 0.29 -0.20 11.58
N GLY A 165 1.17 -0.24 12.58
CA GLY A 165 1.10 0.66 13.73
C GLY A 165 0.08 0.27 14.79
N LYS A 166 -0.55 -0.91 14.67
CA LYS A 166 -1.40 -1.46 15.75
C LYS A 166 -0.55 -1.81 16.97
N ASN A 167 0.61 -2.42 16.75
CA ASN A 167 1.56 -2.71 17.80
C ASN A 167 2.42 -1.47 18.05
N LYS A 168 2.37 -0.95 19.27
CA LYS A 168 3.12 0.25 19.68
C LYS A 168 4.51 -0.07 20.23
N ASN A 169 4.81 -1.35 20.46
CA ASN A 169 6.08 -1.76 21.04
C ASN A 169 7.15 -1.88 19.96
N ARG A 170 8.29 -1.23 20.20
CA ARG A 170 9.47 -1.40 19.35
C ARG A 170 10.01 -2.82 19.51
N ILE A 171 10.33 -3.46 18.39
CA ILE A 171 10.89 -4.81 18.35
C ILE A 171 12.29 -4.73 17.78
N LYS A 172 13.27 -5.19 18.55
CA LYS A 172 14.65 -5.35 18.07
C LYS A 172 14.72 -6.53 17.10
N ILE A 173 15.40 -6.32 15.99
CA ILE A 173 15.75 -7.33 14.99
C ILE A 173 17.26 -7.27 14.74
N ASP A 174 17.84 -8.40 14.33
CA ASP A 174 19.26 -8.46 13.94
C ASP A 174 19.45 -8.21 12.43
N GLU A 175 20.69 -8.15 11.98
CA GLU A 175 21.04 -7.90 10.57
C GLU A 175 20.53 -9.01 9.63
N THR A 176 20.44 -10.24 10.12
CA THR A 176 19.90 -11.37 9.36
C THR A 176 18.40 -11.21 9.15
N ASP A 177 17.65 -10.89 10.21
CA ASP A 177 16.22 -10.58 10.15
C ASP A 177 15.98 -9.41 9.18
N LEU A 178 16.83 -8.38 9.24
CA LEU A 178 16.78 -7.20 8.39
C LEU A 178 17.01 -7.53 6.91
N ALA A 179 18.01 -8.34 6.59
CA ALA A 179 18.30 -8.80 5.24
C ALA A 179 17.15 -9.64 4.67
N ILE A 180 16.56 -10.52 5.48
CA ILE A 180 15.36 -11.28 5.11
C ILE A 180 14.19 -10.34 4.79
N LEU A 181 13.95 -9.33 5.62
CA LEU A 181 12.88 -8.35 5.38
C LEU A 181 13.11 -7.54 4.10
N LYS A 182 14.36 -7.14 3.80
CA LYS A 182 14.70 -6.46 2.53
C LYS A 182 14.29 -7.30 1.32
N ILE A 183 14.68 -8.56 1.28
CA ILE A 183 14.34 -9.48 0.19
C ILE A 183 12.82 -9.63 0.08
N LEU A 184 12.16 -9.94 1.20
CA LEU A 184 10.73 -10.22 1.22
C LEU A 184 9.86 -8.99 0.92
N SER A 185 10.35 -7.78 1.19
CA SER A 185 9.65 -6.53 0.83
C SER A 185 9.51 -6.33 -0.69
N ARG A 186 10.34 -7.00 -1.50
CA ARG A 186 10.35 -6.90 -2.97
C ARG A 186 9.98 -8.22 -3.66
N HIS A 187 10.30 -9.34 -3.02
CA HIS A 187 10.20 -10.69 -3.59
C HIS A 187 9.63 -11.67 -2.56
N ALA A 188 8.42 -11.40 -2.08
CA ALA A 188 7.80 -12.25 -1.06
C ALA A 188 7.56 -13.69 -1.52
N ASN A 189 7.50 -13.98 -2.81
CA ASN A 189 7.39 -15.34 -3.33
C ASN A 189 8.75 -16.07 -3.49
N LYS A 190 9.88 -15.41 -3.17
CA LYS A 190 11.21 -16.00 -3.34
C LYS A 190 11.34 -17.33 -2.55
N PRO A 191 11.89 -18.39 -3.15
CA PRO A 191 12.11 -19.66 -2.47
C PRO A 191 12.96 -19.49 -1.21
N ILE A 192 12.61 -20.21 -0.14
CA ILE A 192 13.31 -20.12 1.15
C ILE A 192 14.79 -20.48 1.02
N VAL A 193 15.12 -21.43 0.14
CA VAL A 193 16.50 -21.85 -0.12
C VAL A 193 17.31 -20.68 -0.65
N ASP A 194 16.79 -19.98 -1.65
CA ASP A 194 17.45 -18.81 -2.25
C ASP A 194 17.58 -17.66 -1.24
N ILE A 195 16.55 -17.42 -0.42
CA ILE A 195 16.63 -16.44 0.67
C ILE A 195 17.75 -16.81 1.66
N GLY A 196 17.86 -18.10 2.02
CA GLY A 196 18.93 -18.57 2.89
C GLY A 196 20.31 -18.33 2.30
N SER A 197 20.51 -18.75 1.05
CA SER A 197 21.76 -18.56 0.33
C SER A 197 22.16 -17.09 0.21
N GLU A 198 21.23 -16.20 -0.13
CA GLU A 198 21.50 -14.76 -0.31
C GLU A 198 21.85 -14.06 1.00
N VAL A 199 21.28 -14.51 2.13
CA VAL A 199 21.56 -13.95 3.47
C VAL A 199 22.74 -14.67 4.15
N GLY A 200 23.26 -15.76 3.58
CA GLY A 200 24.37 -16.52 4.16
C GLY A 200 23.98 -17.47 5.30
N ILE A 201 22.75 -18.01 5.29
CA ILE A 201 22.23 -18.95 6.30
C ILE A 201 21.58 -20.19 5.67
N SER A 202 21.40 -21.26 6.46
CA SER A 202 20.66 -22.43 5.97
C SER A 202 19.19 -22.12 5.67
N ALA A 203 18.61 -22.83 4.69
CA ALA A 203 17.18 -22.72 4.36
C ALA A 203 16.28 -22.99 5.59
N LYS A 204 16.68 -23.91 6.47
CA LYS A 204 15.95 -24.22 7.72
C LYS A 204 15.94 -23.01 8.67
N LEU A 205 17.09 -22.33 8.82
CA LEU A 205 17.19 -21.13 9.65
C LEU A 205 16.40 -19.96 9.03
N ALA A 206 16.47 -19.77 7.71
CA ALA A 206 15.67 -18.76 7.01
C ALA A 206 14.17 -18.99 7.21
N ALA A 207 13.68 -20.23 7.07
CA ALA A 207 12.29 -20.59 7.34
C ALA A 207 11.88 -20.26 8.79
N TYR A 208 12.73 -20.60 9.76
CA TYR A 208 12.50 -20.30 11.17
C TYR A 208 12.40 -18.79 11.41
N ARG A 209 13.37 -18.01 10.89
CA ARG A 209 13.45 -16.56 11.03
C ARG A 209 12.20 -15.87 10.46
N ILE A 210 11.79 -16.24 9.23
CA ILE A 210 10.56 -15.71 8.60
C ILE A 210 9.34 -16.00 9.48
N LYS A 211 9.19 -17.23 9.98
CA LYS A 211 8.09 -17.60 10.88
C LYS A 211 8.10 -16.80 12.18
N GLN A 212 9.28 -16.50 12.72
CA GLN A 212 9.41 -15.65 13.91
C GLN A 212 9.02 -14.20 13.63
N LEU A 213 9.40 -13.64 12.47
CA LEU A 213 8.99 -12.30 12.04
C LEU A 213 7.47 -12.20 11.86
N GLU A 214 6.83 -13.24 11.33
CA GLU A 214 5.36 -13.36 11.23
C GLU A 214 4.70 -13.48 12.61
N LYS A 215 5.25 -14.32 13.49
CA LYS A 215 4.73 -14.53 14.86
C LYS A 215 4.81 -13.24 15.68
N LYS A 216 5.90 -12.49 15.54
CA LYS A 216 6.13 -11.18 16.17
C LYS A 216 5.32 -10.04 15.53
N LYS A 217 4.55 -10.31 14.47
CA LYS A 217 3.77 -9.31 13.70
C LYS A 217 4.64 -8.20 13.10
N ILE A 218 5.90 -8.50 12.82
CA ILE A 218 6.74 -7.63 11.98
C ILE A 218 6.33 -7.82 10.51
N ILE A 219 6.15 -9.07 10.08
CA ILE A 219 5.49 -9.37 8.80
C ILE A 219 4.00 -9.61 9.09
N LEU A 220 3.15 -8.79 8.49
CA LEU A 220 1.70 -8.87 8.63
C LEU A 220 1.09 -9.79 7.56
N ALA A 221 1.61 -9.74 6.34
CA ALA A 221 1.09 -10.46 5.18
C ALA A 221 2.18 -10.72 4.12
N HIS A 222 1.89 -11.63 3.20
CA HIS A 222 2.64 -11.81 1.95
C HIS A 222 1.65 -11.72 0.81
N ASN A 223 1.74 -10.70 -0.04
CA ASN A 223 0.69 -10.36 -0.98
C ASN A 223 1.23 -10.39 -2.42
N ALA A 224 0.40 -10.86 -3.35
CA ALA A 224 0.55 -10.48 -4.75
C ALA A 224 0.11 -9.02 -4.92
N ILE A 225 0.93 -8.22 -5.60
CA ILE A 225 0.56 -6.88 -6.05
C ILE A 225 -0.17 -7.02 -7.37
N ILE A 226 -1.40 -6.54 -7.38
CA ILE A 226 -2.29 -6.59 -8.52
C ILE A 226 -2.30 -5.21 -9.16
N ASP A 227 -2.13 -5.16 -10.48
CA ASP A 227 -2.41 -3.95 -11.27
C ASP A 227 -3.93 -3.84 -11.47
N GLU A 228 -4.57 -2.98 -10.69
CA GLU A 228 -6.01 -2.77 -10.74
C GLU A 228 -6.49 -2.28 -12.12
N THR A 229 -5.65 -1.50 -12.82
CA THR A 229 -6.00 -0.93 -14.13
C THR A 229 -6.16 -2.00 -15.20
N LYS A 230 -5.37 -3.07 -15.12
CA LYS A 230 -5.48 -4.21 -16.02
C LYS A 230 -6.70 -5.07 -15.80
N ILE A 231 -7.33 -4.97 -14.62
CA ILE A 231 -8.55 -5.73 -14.30
C ILE A 231 -9.80 -4.85 -14.31
N GLY A 232 -9.69 -3.63 -14.86
CA GLY A 232 -10.81 -2.73 -15.13
C GLY A 232 -11.19 -1.83 -13.97
N TYR A 233 -10.30 -1.60 -13.01
CA TYR A 233 -10.52 -0.73 -11.87
C TYR A 233 -9.49 0.39 -11.80
N LYS A 234 -9.84 1.45 -11.10
CA LYS A 234 -9.04 2.61 -10.78
C LYS A 234 -9.03 2.75 -9.26
N MET A 235 -7.89 3.17 -8.75
CA MET A 235 -7.75 3.49 -7.34
C MET A 235 -8.04 4.98 -7.14
N TYR A 236 -8.86 5.28 -6.14
CA TYR A 236 -9.10 6.63 -5.66
C TYR A 236 -8.82 6.69 -4.16
N LYS A 237 -8.32 7.83 -3.74
CA LYS A 237 -8.26 8.23 -2.34
C LYS A 237 -9.45 9.15 -2.05
N VAL A 238 -10.14 8.93 -0.94
CA VAL A 238 -11.18 9.84 -0.45
C VAL A 238 -10.86 10.24 0.97
N ASP A 239 -10.81 11.56 1.19
CA ASP A 239 -10.52 12.20 2.46
C ASP A 239 -11.83 12.77 3.01
N PHE A 240 -12.23 12.37 4.21
CA PHE A 240 -13.36 12.95 4.94
C PHE A 240 -12.85 13.69 6.17
N TYR A 241 -13.29 14.93 6.30
CA TYR A 241 -13.07 15.80 7.45
C TYR A 241 -14.36 15.87 8.24
N LEU A 242 -14.26 15.71 9.55
CA LEU A 242 -15.41 15.60 10.43
C LEU A 242 -15.42 16.75 11.43
N PHE A 243 -16.58 17.36 11.66
CA PHE A 243 -16.72 18.38 12.70
C PHE A 243 -16.88 17.77 14.11
N ASN A 244 -17.15 16.45 14.20
CA ASN A 244 -17.07 15.68 15.44
C ASN A 244 -16.81 14.18 15.15
N HIS A 245 -16.38 13.40 16.15
CA HIS A 245 -15.99 11.98 15.96
C HIS A 245 -17.00 10.96 16.49
N SER A 246 -18.26 11.36 16.74
CA SER A 246 -19.27 10.49 17.38
C SER A 246 -19.58 9.21 16.60
N LYS A 247 -19.35 9.21 15.27
CA LYS A 247 -19.60 8.06 14.35
C LYS A 247 -18.34 7.44 13.76
N LEU A 248 -17.15 7.84 14.22
CA LEU A 248 -15.89 7.44 13.57
C LEU A 248 -15.66 5.91 13.61
N LYS A 249 -16.12 5.24 14.68
CA LYS A 249 -16.02 3.77 14.79
C LYS A 249 -16.94 3.06 13.80
N GLU A 250 -18.13 3.58 13.61
CA GLU A 250 -19.12 3.09 12.65
C GLU A 250 -18.62 3.27 11.22
N MET A 251 -18.01 4.42 10.90
CA MET A 251 -17.35 4.65 9.61
C MET A 251 -16.20 3.66 9.36
N TYR A 252 -15.39 3.34 10.39
CA TYR A 252 -14.36 2.29 10.28
C TYR A 252 -14.96 0.91 10.01
N GLN A 253 -16.09 0.59 10.63
CA GLN A 253 -16.79 -0.66 10.39
C GLN A 253 -17.40 -0.70 8.98
N PHE A 254 -17.95 0.41 8.48
CA PHE A 254 -18.39 0.55 7.10
C PHE A 254 -17.24 0.25 6.12
N ALA A 255 -16.08 0.90 6.30
CA ALA A 255 -14.89 0.68 5.48
C ALA A 255 -14.43 -0.78 5.46
N LYS A 256 -14.45 -1.43 6.63
CA LYS A 256 -14.13 -2.85 6.76
C LYS A 256 -15.05 -3.70 5.88
N GLN A 257 -16.36 -3.47 5.93
CA GLN A 257 -17.36 -4.29 5.24
C GLN A 257 -17.49 -3.98 3.74
N HIS A 258 -17.26 -2.74 3.33
CA HIS A 258 -17.54 -2.31 1.96
C HIS A 258 -16.58 -2.97 0.95
N PRO A 259 -17.07 -3.62 -0.12
CA PRO A 259 -16.23 -4.43 -1.01
C PRO A 259 -15.19 -3.63 -1.80
N ASN A 260 -15.48 -2.36 -2.12
CA ASN A 260 -14.59 -1.49 -2.87
C ASN A 260 -13.51 -0.81 -2.02
N ILE A 261 -13.64 -0.81 -0.68
CA ILE A 261 -12.67 -0.13 0.19
C ILE A 261 -11.50 -1.07 0.49
N LYS A 262 -10.32 -0.73 -0.01
CA LYS A 262 -9.10 -1.54 0.06
C LYS A 262 -8.24 -1.16 1.27
N ASN A 263 -8.09 0.14 1.52
CA ASN A 263 -7.26 0.64 2.62
C ASN A 263 -8.00 1.72 3.42
N LEU A 264 -7.64 1.84 4.69
CA LEU A 264 -8.06 2.91 5.58
C LEU A 264 -6.86 3.44 6.35
N MET A 265 -6.78 4.77 6.48
CA MET A 265 -5.70 5.43 7.19
C MET A 265 -6.23 6.27 8.34
N LYS A 266 -5.47 6.28 9.44
CA LYS A 266 -5.65 7.20 10.57
C LYS A 266 -4.49 8.17 10.59
N THR A 267 -4.78 9.46 10.65
CA THR A 267 -3.75 10.50 10.52
C THR A 267 -3.82 11.52 11.65
N ILE A 268 -2.72 12.25 11.84
CA ILE A 268 -2.68 13.52 12.57
C ILE A 268 -2.33 14.61 11.56
N GLY A 269 -3.02 15.75 11.65
CA GLY A 269 -2.84 16.90 10.76
C GLY A 269 -3.53 16.78 9.39
N GLY A 270 -4.19 15.65 9.12
CA GLY A 270 -4.91 15.38 7.88
C GLY A 270 -6.36 14.96 8.13
N PRO A 271 -7.00 14.26 7.17
CA PRO A 271 -8.39 13.83 7.31
C PRO A 271 -8.60 12.85 8.48
N ASP A 272 -9.77 12.96 9.11
CA ASP A 272 -10.19 12.10 10.23
C ASP A 272 -10.51 10.67 9.77
N PHE A 273 -11.07 10.56 8.57
CA PHE A 273 -11.42 9.29 7.94
C PHE A 273 -10.96 9.29 6.48
N GLU A 274 -9.96 8.47 6.20
CA GLU A 274 -9.34 8.40 4.89
C GLU A 274 -9.37 6.98 4.36
N ILE A 275 -9.85 6.82 3.13
CA ILE A 275 -10.02 5.52 2.49
C ILE A 275 -9.41 5.51 1.09
N GLU A 276 -8.93 4.33 0.70
CA GLU A 276 -8.63 4.05 -0.70
C GLU A 276 -9.66 3.07 -1.27
N VAL A 277 -10.26 3.48 -2.39
CA VAL A 277 -11.41 2.84 -3.00
C VAL A 277 -11.05 2.38 -4.40
N MET A 278 -11.37 1.13 -4.70
CA MET A 278 -11.19 0.49 -5.99
C MET A 278 -12.53 0.46 -6.74
N VAL A 279 -12.63 1.20 -7.83
CA VAL A 279 -13.88 1.39 -8.61
C VAL A 279 -13.60 1.40 -10.10
N LYS A 280 -14.58 1.11 -10.95
CA LYS A 280 -14.41 1.13 -12.41
C LYS A 280 -14.25 2.55 -12.95
N ASP A 281 -15.00 3.48 -12.37
CA ASP A 281 -15.06 4.87 -12.80
C ASP A 281 -15.46 5.81 -11.65
N VAL A 282 -15.54 7.10 -11.96
CA VAL A 282 -15.89 8.15 -11.00
C VAL A 282 -17.38 8.12 -10.62
N ILE A 283 -18.25 7.49 -11.42
CA ILE A 283 -19.68 7.36 -11.13
C ILE A 283 -19.86 6.33 -10.00
N GLU A 284 -19.18 5.19 -10.08
CA GLU A 284 -19.15 4.20 -8.99
C GLU A 284 -18.50 4.78 -7.73
N LEU A 285 -17.43 5.57 -7.86
CA LEU A 285 -16.87 6.31 -6.71
C LEU A 285 -17.93 7.18 -6.04
N ARG A 286 -18.68 7.94 -6.84
CA ARG A 286 -19.69 8.86 -6.34
C ARG A 286 -20.80 8.14 -5.60
N SER A 287 -21.26 6.99 -6.10
CA SER A 287 -22.24 6.14 -5.41
C SER A 287 -21.77 5.78 -4.00
N ILE A 288 -20.52 5.33 -3.85
CA ILE A 288 -19.96 4.94 -2.55
C ILE A 288 -19.86 6.14 -1.61
N ILE A 289 -19.47 7.31 -2.14
CA ILE A 289 -19.42 8.55 -1.35
C ILE A 289 -20.84 8.94 -0.88
N ASP A 290 -21.84 8.83 -1.74
CA ASP A 290 -23.22 9.16 -1.38
C ASP A 290 -23.81 8.13 -0.39
N GLU A 291 -23.41 6.85 -0.44
CA GLU A 291 -23.73 5.86 0.60
C GLU A 291 -23.14 6.26 1.97
N ILE A 292 -21.87 6.66 2.01
CA ILE A 292 -21.20 7.16 3.23
C ILE A 292 -21.93 8.40 3.75
N ARG A 293 -22.22 9.37 2.87
CA ARG A 293 -22.90 10.62 3.26
C ARG A 293 -24.31 10.37 3.75
N THR A 294 -25.05 9.45 3.15
CA THR A 294 -26.40 9.08 3.60
C THR A 294 -26.39 8.53 5.03
N GLN A 295 -25.34 7.78 5.39
CA GLN A 295 -25.22 7.17 6.72
C GLN A 295 -24.57 8.06 7.78
N PHE A 296 -23.75 9.04 7.38
CA PHE A 296 -22.87 9.79 8.29
C PHE A 296 -22.86 11.31 8.05
N SER A 297 -23.86 11.87 7.36
CA SER A 297 -23.96 13.32 7.09
C SER A 297 -23.93 14.19 8.35
N GLU A 298 -24.33 13.66 9.50
CA GLU A 298 -24.35 14.33 10.79
C GLU A 298 -22.98 14.49 11.47
N VAL A 299 -21.92 13.97 10.86
CA VAL A 299 -20.54 14.17 11.34
C VAL A 299 -19.60 14.70 10.27
N ILE A 300 -19.94 14.52 8.98
CA ILE A 300 -19.10 14.93 7.84
C ILE A 300 -19.22 16.44 7.66
N ASP A 301 -18.10 17.14 7.77
CA ASP A 301 -17.99 18.56 7.41
C ASP A 301 -17.85 18.69 5.89
N TYR A 302 -16.73 18.21 5.36
CA TYR A 302 -16.48 18.14 3.93
C TYR A 302 -15.64 16.92 3.56
N TRP A 303 -15.54 16.68 2.26
CA TRP A 303 -14.75 15.59 1.71
C TRP A 303 -14.13 16.03 0.39
N ARG A 304 -13.05 15.34 0.01
CA ARG A 304 -12.40 15.49 -1.28
C ARG A 304 -11.90 14.14 -1.76
N TYR A 305 -11.59 14.02 -3.04
CA TYR A 305 -11.02 12.81 -3.60
C TYR A 305 -9.87 13.11 -4.56
N ASN A 306 -8.99 12.14 -4.71
CA ASN A 306 -7.88 12.17 -5.66
C ASN A 306 -7.77 10.81 -6.34
N ARG A 307 -7.61 10.79 -7.66
CA ARG A 307 -7.38 9.57 -8.43
C ARG A 307 -5.90 9.23 -8.45
N PHE A 308 -5.53 7.99 -8.19
CA PHE A 308 -4.16 7.54 -8.44
C PHE A 308 -3.93 7.42 -9.95
N VAL A 309 -2.90 8.08 -10.47
CA VAL A 309 -2.56 8.10 -11.90
C VAL A 309 -1.39 7.16 -12.18
N GLU A 310 -0.26 7.40 -11.52
CA GLU A 310 0.98 6.68 -11.76
C GLU A 310 1.82 6.62 -10.48
N THR A 311 2.57 5.53 -10.31
CA THR A 311 3.59 5.41 -9.27
C THR A 311 4.95 5.83 -9.83
N ILE A 312 5.49 6.96 -9.35
CA ILE A 312 6.82 7.45 -9.75
C ILE A 312 7.92 6.59 -9.13
N LYS A 313 7.74 6.25 -7.86
CA LYS A 313 8.69 5.49 -7.04
C LYS A 313 7.94 4.70 -5.97
N GLN A 314 8.42 3.50 -5.67
CA GLN A 314 7.89 2.67 -4.61
C GLN A 314 9.03 2.01 -3.84
N VAL A 315 9.20 2.41 -2.59
CA VAL A 315 10.12 1.77 -1.65
C VAL A 315 9.29 1.09 -0.57
N TYR A 316 9.34 -0.25 -0.51
CA TYR A 316 8.51 -1.04 0.40
C TYR A 316 9.08 -1.14 1.82
N LEU A 317 10.36 -0.85 2.00
CA LEU A 317 11.03 -0.95 3.30
C LEU A 317 12.22 0.02 3.39
N PRO A 318 12.42 0.72 4.52
CA PRO A 318 13.35 1.86 4.65
C PRO A 318 14.81 1.54 4.60
N ILE A 319 15.21 0.29 4.45
CA ILE A 319 16.50 -0.12 5.01
C ILE A 319 17.66 0.15 4.03
N GLU A 320 17.39 0.85 2.94
CA GLU A 320 18.44 1.53 2.16
C GLU A 320 18.79 2.89 2.76
N ILE A 321 18.00 3.33 3.73
CA ILE A 321 18.13 4.60 4.40
C ILE A 321 18.78 4.28 5.76
N GLU A 322 20.11 4.24 5.77
CA GLU A 322 20.85 4.62 6.95
C GLU A 322 20.37 6.03 7.31
N LEU A 323 19.42 6.16 8.23
CA LEU A 323 19.08 7.39 8.96
C LEU A 323 19.13 7.01 10.43
#